data_AF-A0A847P8I6-F1
#
_entry.id   AF-A0A847P8I6-F1
#
_cell.length_a   1.000
_cell.length_b   1.000
_cell.length_c   1.000
_cell.angle_alpha   90.00
_cell.angle_beta   90.00
_cell.angle_gamma   90.00
#
_symmetry.space_group_name_H-M   'P 1'
#
loop_
_entity.id
_entity.type
_entity.pdbx_description
1 polymer ?
#
loop_
_entity_poly.entity_id
_entity_poly.type
_entity_poly.pdbx_seq_one_letter_code
_entity_poly.pdbx_strand_id
1 'polypeptide(L)'
;MNKHIDISNIMLKTERVFLRPFRITDAEDLYEYAKIDGIGQMAGWSPHKDIEESKEVLDMFIKSKRQLAIVINGKVVGSLGFEYYNEKYFPEYKNLSGTEIGYVLSRDYWGNGYMPEIVRAAINYLFDIEKLDFIICGHFTSNNQSKRVIEKTGFIFAKEIEYLTSYGKVEKMNSYVMFNPKKDNKIKMMVFDIDGTLIPFGSSKITPSALEAIEKVKNEKKVKVMIATGRSKCFIQDDILDSLHSDYLVTINGQSILDKDFKSVVRHTLSLEDMKRLTEDCIKKGIGLAYKYDDELASYNLHDEYCEIYLEHEERKYLVKNYTATKDYHLQHGLPISAFLIGNESVIEEISKNYTEIKFVKAYPLAYEAYNIKYNKSTAIEEVLKISGFTWNNCMSFGDADNDIDMIQKARIGIAMANGSDNLKAEADYIADDIDNDGVAKAIEYFNHEF
;
A
#
# COMPACT_ATOMS: atom_id res chain seq x y z
N MET A 1 -0.51 -12.90 -11.73
CA MET A 1 -0.73 -14.13 -12.49
C MET A 1 0.24 -15.16 -11.97
N ASN A 2 -0.34 -16.24 -11.46
CA ASN A 2 0.41 -17.44 -11.07
C ASN A 2 1.30 -17.94 -12.21
N LYS A 3 2.61 -17.99 -11.97
CA LYS A 3 3.57 -18.57 -12.91
C LYS A 3 3.70 -20.06 -12.64
N HIS A 4 3.47 -20.90 -13.66
CA HIS A 4 3.82 -22.31 -13.58
C HIS A 4 5.34 -22.48 -13.74
N ILE A 5 5.98 -23.12 -12.76
CA ILE A 5 7.41 -23.43 -12.76
C ILE A 5 7.54 -24.94 -12.86
N ASP A 6 8.03 -25.44 -14.01
CA ASP A 6 8.27 -26.87 -14.20
C ASP A 6 9.63 -27.25 -13.60
N ILE A 7 9.62 -28.01 -12.50
CA ILE A 7 10.85 -28.36 -11.80
C ILE A 7 11.64 -29.51 -12.42
N SER A 8 11.17 -30.15 -13.49
CA SER A 8 11.68 -31.46 -13.96
C SER A 8 13.20 -31.51 -14.15
N ASN A 9 13.84 -30.37 -14.46
CA ASN A 9 15.28 -30.25 -14.69
C ASN A 9 15.98 -29.31 -13.69
N ILE A 10 15.29 -28.89 -12.63
CA ILE A 10 15.85 -27.96 -11.64
C ILE A 10 16.74 -28.73 -10.68
N MET A 11 18.00 -28.30 -10.58
CA MET A 11 18.92 -28.73 -9.53
C MET A 11 19.50 -27.49 -8.87
N LEU A 12 19.22 -27.30 -7.58
CA LEU A 12 19.80 -26.22 -6.80
C LEU A 12 20.81 -26.80 -5.82
N LYS A 13 21.98 -26.17 -5.72
CA LYS A 13 23.00 -26.57 -4.77
C LYS A 13 23.34 -25.38 -3.88
N THR A 14 23.36 -25.63 -2.58
CA THR A 14 23.85 -24.69 -1.57
C THR A 14 25.17 -25.22 -0.99
N GLU A 15 25.68 -24.60 0.07
CA GLU A 15 26.89 -25.08 0.74
C GLU A 15 26.70 -26.50 1.28
N ARG A 16 25.53 -26.77 1.87
CA ARG A 16 25.27 -28.03 2.60
C ARG A 16 24.12 -28.87 2.04
N VAL A 17 23.35 -28.35 1.12
CA VAL A 17 22.08 -28.95 0.67
C VAL A 17 22.03 -29.05 -0.85
N PHE A 18 21.41 -30.12 -1.32
CA PHE A 18 21.08 -30.30 -2.73
C PHE A 18 19.57 -30.42 -2.90
N LEU A 19 18.98 -29.64 -3.81
CA LEU A 19 17.57 -29.72 -4.18
C LEU A 19 17.43 -30.30 -5.58
N ARG A 20 16.49 -31.25 -5.74
CA ARG A 20 16.21 -31.93 -7.00
C ARG A 20 14.77 -32.44 -7.05
N PRO A 21 14.22 -32.81 -8.22
CA PRO A 21 12.91 -33.46 -8.30
C PRO A 21 12.89 -34.76 -7.51
N PHE A 22 11.74 -35.10 -6.93
CA PHE A 22 11.53 -36.40 -6.31
C PHE A 22 11.72 -37.56 -7.29
N ARG A 23 12.16 -38.69 -6.77
CA ARG A 23 12.32 -39.97 -7.47
C ARG A 23 11.46 -41.01 -6.78
N ILE A 24 10.96 -42.00 -7.53
CA ILE A 24 10.16 -43.10 -6.96
C ILE A 24 10.89 -43.85 -5.81
N THR A 25 12.22 -43.85 -5.85
CA THR A 25 13.09 -44.47 -4.83
C THR A 25 13.15 -43.69 -3.52
N ASP A 26 12.61 -42.47 -3.44
CA ASP A 26 12.63 -41.62 -2.25
C ASP A 26 11.49 -41.93 -1.27
N ALA A 27 10.66 -42.94 -1.54
CA ALA A 27 9.45 -43.22 -0.78
C ALA A 27 9.74 -43.49 0.72
N GLU A 28 10.80 -44.24 1.03
CA GLU A 28 11.16 -44.53 2.42
C GLU A 28 11.62 -43.28 3.17
N ASP A 29 12.48 -42.46 2.55
CA ASP A 29 12.95 -41.21 3.13
C ASP A 29 11.78 -40.22 3.35
N LEU A 30 10.86 -40.12 2.39
CA LEU A 30 9.65 -39.31 2.51
C LEU A 30 8.79 -39.78 3.69
N TYR A 31 8.50 -41.08 3.75
CA TYR A 31 7.70 -41.65 4.83
C TYR A 31 8.34 -41.43 6.21
N GLU A 32 9.67 -41.53 6.29
CA GLU A 32 10.40 -41.42 7.55
C GLU A 32 10.10 -40.11 8.28
N TYR A 33 10.15 -38.96 7.59
CA TYR A 33 9.81 -37.68 8.21
C TYR A 33 8.31 -37.38 8.18
N ALA A 34 7.58 -37.85 7.16
CA ALA A 34 6.18 -37.49 7.00
C ALA A 34 5.23 -38.21 7.98
N LYS A 35 5.65 -39.35 8.55
CA LYS A 35 4.89 -40.06 9.60
C LYS A 35 4.99 -39.40 10.98
N ILE A 36 5.92 -38.46 11.18
CA ILE A 36 6.19 -37.88 12.49
C ILE A 36 5.12 -36.84 12.83
N ASP A 37 4.44 -37.07 13.95
CA ASP A 37 3.41 -36.15 14.44
C ASP A 37 3.98 -34.75 14.71
N GLY A 38 3.26 -33.73 14.23
CA GLY A 38 3.61 -32.33 14.34
C GLY A 38 4.52 -31.80 13.24
N ILE A 39 4.97 -32.63 12.27
CA ILE A 39 5.72 -32.11 11.11
C ILE A 39 4.75 -31.63 10.02
N GLY A 40 3.91 -32.54 9.52
CA GLY A 40 2.99 -32.22 8.43
C GLY A 40 1.93 -31.19 8.81
N GLN A 41 1.45 -31.23 10.06
CA GLN A 41 0.40 -30.33 10.52
C GLN A 41 0.86 -28.87 10.55
N MET A 42 2.17 -28.62 10.72
CA MET A 42 2.74 -27.27 10.63
C MET A 42 2.76 -26.70 9.20
N ALA A 43 2.52 -27.56 8.21
CA ALA A 43 2.38 -27.27 6.79
C ALA A 43 0.98 -27.63 6.24
N GLY A 44 0.02 -27.96 7.12
CA GLY A 44 -1.40 -28.10 6.77
C GLY A 44 -1.83 -29.48 6.27
N TRP A 45 -1.05 -30.54 6.51
CA TRP A 45 -1.40 -31.91 6.15
C TRP A 45 -1.18 -32.93 7.29
N SER A 46 -1.87 -34.08 7.23
CA SER A 46 -1.83 -35.10 8.29
C SER A 46 -0.63 -36.03 8.16
N PRO A 47 -0.04 -36.52 9.28
CA PRO A 47 1.06 -37.48 9.22
C PRO A 47 0.70 -38.70 8.37
N HIS A 48 1.64 -39.17 7.55
CA HIS A 48 1.43 -40.34 6.71
C HIS A 48 1.27 -41.59 7.59
N LYS A 49 0.24 -42.38 7.33
CA LYS A 49 -0.15 -43.57 8.08
C LYS A 49 0.78 -44.74 7.80
N ASP A 50 1.19 -44.87 6.54
CA ASP A 50 2.05 -45.95 6.07
C ASP A 50 2.88 -45.53 4.84
N ILE A 51 3.70 -46.47 4.38
CA ILE A 51 4.57 -46.29 3.21
C ILE A 51 3.77 -46.22 1.91
N GLU A 52 2.57 -46.81 1.82
CA GLU A 52 1.76 -46.77 0.61
C GLU A 52 1.16 -45.37 0.41
N GLU A 53 0.65 -44.73 1.47
CA GLU A 53 0.23 -43.32 1.43
C GLU A 53 1.40 -42.42 1.00
N SER A 54 2.62 -42.69 1.46
CA SER A 54 3.81 -41.94 1.05
C SER A 54 4.14 -42.13 -0.43
N LYS A 55 3.95 -43.32 -0.99
CA LYS A 55 4.12 -43.58 -2.42
C LYS A 55 3.07 -42.84 -3.26
N GLU A 56 1.83 -42.76 -2.79
CA GLU A 56 0.76 -42.00 -3.45
C GLU A 56 1.08 -40.50 -3.47
N VAL A 57 1.51 -39.94 -2.33
CA VAL A 57 1.94 -38.53 -2.22
C VAL A 57 3.17 -38.26 -3.09
N LEU A 58 4.13 -39.19 -3.12
CA LEU A 58 5.33 -39.09 -3.95
C LEU A 58 4.97 -39.08 -5.45
N ASP A 59 4.07 -39.95 -5.89
CA ASP A 59 3.58 -39.98 -7.27
C ASP A 59 2.87 -38.66 -7.64
N MET A 60 2.08 -38.09 -6.71
CA MET A 60 1.50 -36.75 -6.88
C MET A 60 2.58 -35.66 -7.02
N PHE A 61 3.65 -35.69 -6.20
CA PHE A 61 4.76 -34.74 -6.30
C PHE A 61 5.48 -34.83 -7.64
N ILE A 62 5.76 -36.04 -8.11
CA ILE A 62 6.42 -36.30 -9.40
C ILE A 62 5.54 -35.83 -10.57
N LYS A 63 4.23 -36.14 -10.54
CA LYS A 63 3.28 -35.73 -11.59
C LYS A 63 3.06 -34.22 -11.62
N SER A 64 2.95 -33.59 -10.45
CA SER A 64 2.71 -32.15 -10.36
C SER A 64 3.90 -31.31 -10.78
N LYS A 65 5.13 -31.84 -10.69
CA LYS A 65 6.37 -31.15 -11.05
C LYS A 65 6.53 -29.80 -10.34
N ARG A 66 6.10 -29.71 -9.08
CA ARG A 66 6.17 -28.49 -8.26
C ARG A 66 6.92 -28.66 -6.95
N GLN A 67 7.23 -29.90 -6.56
CA GLN A 67 7.88 -30.22 -5.29
C GLN A 67 9.31 -30.73 -5.48
N LEU A 68 10.29 -29.98 -5.01
CA LEU A 68 11.69 -30.40 -4.95
C LEU A 68 11.94 -31.14 -3.64
N ALA A 69 12.69 -32.24 -3.71
CA ALA A 69 13.24 -32.93 -2.56
C ALA A 69 14.47 -32.19 -2.03
N ILE A 70 14.53 -32.05 -0.71
CA ILE A 70 15.70 -31.52 0.01
C ILE A 70 16.61 -32.70 0.36
N VAL A 71 17.82 -32.73 -0.18
CA VAL A 71 18.78 -33.83 -0.01
C VAL A 71 19.99 -33.36 0.79
N ILE A 72 20.29 -34.06 1.90
CA ILE A 72 21.48 -33.84 2.73
C ILE A 72 22.18 -35.19 2.91
N ASN A 73 23.48 -35.24 2.62
CA ASN A 73 24.29 -36.47 2.71
C ASN A 73 23.70 -37.68 1.94
N GLY A 74 23.04 -37.41 0.79
CA GLY A 74 22.43 -38.44 -0.05
C GLY A 74 21.03 -38.90 0.37
N LYS A 75 20.49 -38.39 1.49
CA LYS A 75 19.17 -38.72 2.02
C LYS A 75 18.16 -37.60 1.78
N VAL A 76 16.91 -37.92 1.44
CA VAL A 76 15.82 -36.92 1.40
C VAL A 76 15.34 -36.62 2.82
N VAL A 77 15.31 -35.33 3.17
CA VAL A 77 15.02 -34.88 4.54
C VAL A 77 13.94 -33.81 4.60
N GLY A 78 13.25 -33.55 3.48
CA GLY A 78 12.21 -32.54 3.39
C GLY A 78 11.82 -32.23 1.95
N SER A 79 10.97 -31.22 1.79
CA SER A 79 10.54 -30.70 0.48
C SER A 79 10.49 -29.18 0.45
N LEU A 80 10.64 -28.62 -0.74
CA LEU A 80 10.36 -27.23 -1.06
C LEU A 80 9.53 -27.17 -2.35
N GLY A 81 8.38 -26.53 -2.28
CA GLY A 81 7.42 -26.43 -3.37
C GLY A 81 7.31 -25.03 -3.96
N PHE A 82 7.12 -24.96 -5.28
CA PHE A 82 6.68 -23.76 -6.00
C PHE A 82 5.19 -23.91 -6.30
N GLU A 83 4.36 -23.34 -5.43
CA GLU A 83 2.92 -23.47 -5.43
C GLU A 83 2.24 -22.26 -6.07
N TYR A 84 0.99 -22.46 -6.45
CA TYR A 84 0.13 -21.37 -6.88
C TYR A 84 -0.42 -20.65 -5.66
N TYR A 85 -0.22 -19.33 -5.60
CA TYR A 85 -0.85 -18.52 -4.58
C TYR A 85 -2.34 -18.34 -4.88
N ASN A 86 -3.15 -18.16 -3.85
CA ASN A 86 -4.58 -17.95 -4.03
C ASN A 86 -4.89 -16.49 -4.39
N GLU A 87 -5.23 -16.23 -5.66
CA GLU A 87 -5.57 -14.89 -6.17
C GLU A 87 -6.79 -14.27 -5.48
N LYS A 88 -7.68 -15.06 -4.86
CA LYS A 88 -8.78 -14.52 -4.05
C LYS A 88 -8.25 -13.83 -2.81
N TYR A 89 -7.17 -14.35 -2.22
CA TYR A 89 -6.53 -13.71 -1.09
C TYR A 89 -5.65 -12.55 -1.56
N PHE A 90 -5.03 -12.59 -2.74
CA PHE A 90 -4.12 -11.54 -3.22
C PHE A 90 -4.52 -10.95 -4.59
N PRO A 91 -5.70 -10.31 -4.70
CA PRO A 91 -6.15 -9.71 -5.96
C PRO A 91 -5.22 -8.59 -6.46
N GLU A 92 -4.54 -7.90 -5.56
CA GLU A 92 -3.56 -6.84 -5.84
C GLU A 92 -2.39 -7.31 -6.72
N TYR A 93 -2.07 -8.61 -6.74
CA TYR A 93 -0.95 -9.16 -7.51
C TYR A 93 -1.39 -9.89 -8.79
N LYS A 94 -2.67 -9.81 -9.17
CA LYS A 94 -3.22 -10.52 -10.33
C LYS A 94 -2.50 -10.21 -11.64
N ASN A 95 -1.92 -9.01 -11.79
CA ASN A 95 -1.23 -8.60 -13.00
C ASN A 95 0.30 -8.78 -12.95
N LEU A 96 0.85 -9.30 -11.85
CA LEU A 96 2.29 -9.54 -11.67
C LEU A 96 2.62 -11.04 -11.74
N SER A 97 3.74 -11.43 -12.31
CA SER A 97 4.19 -12.84 -12.35
C SER A 97 4.72 -13.26 -10.98
N GLY A 98 4.10 -14.23 -10.31
CA GLY A 98 4.54 -14.70 -8.99
C GLY A 98 4.19 -16.14 -8.68
N THR A 99 4.67 -16.61 -7.53
CA THR A 99 4.45 -17.97 -6.99
C THR A 99 4.42 -17.91 -5.46
N GLU A 100 3.88 -18.94 -4.82
CA GLU A 100 4.04 -19.18 -3.38
C GLU A 100 5.11 -20.25 -3.13
N ILE A 101 5.90 -20.09 -2.08
CA ILE A 101 6.81 -21.14 -1.60
C ILE A 101 6.26 -21.80 -0.34
N GLY A 102 6.17 -23.13 -0.38
CA GLY A 102 5.89 -23.99 0.77
C GLY A 102 7.08 -24.89 1.05
N TYR A 103 7.34 -25.22 2.32
CA TYR A 103 8.46 -26.09 2.66
C TYR A 103 8.23 -26.90 3.93
N VAL A 104 8.87 -28.06 4.00
CA VAL A 104 8.90 -28.94 5.16
C VAL A 104 10.33 -29.47 5.33
N LEU A 105 10.78 -29.59 6.57
CA LEU A 105 12.06 -30.20 6.91
C LEU A 105 11.85 -31.22 8.03
N SER A 106 12.54 -32.35 7.97
CA SER A 106 12.59 -33.33 9.04
C SER A 106 13.09 -32.69 10.34
N ARG A 107 12.51 -33.12 11.47
CA ARG A 107 12.75 -32.58 12.81
C ARG A 107 14.23 -32.62 13.20
N ASP A 108 14.96 -33.65 12.78
CA ASP A 108 16.38 -33.84 13.10
C ASP A 108 17.28 -32.73 12.53
N TYR A 109 16.80 -32.00 11.54
CA TYR A 109 17.54 -30.94 10.86
C TYR A 109 17.12 -29.53 11.32
N TRP A 110 16.14 -29.42 12.21
CA TRP A 110 15.68 -28.14 12.74
C TRP A 110 16.77 -27.44 13.58
N GLY A 111 16.74 -26.11 13.60
CA GLY A 111 17.69 -25.31 14.38
C GLY A 111 19.10 -25.14 13.78
N ASN A 112 19.43 -25.90 12.72
CA ASN A 112 20.77 -25.88 12.10
C ASN A 112 20.94 -24.87 10.94
N GLY A 113 19.91 -24.05 10.68
CA GLY A 113 19.94 -23.02 9.64
C GLY A 113 19.79 -23.51 8.19
N TYR A 114 19.47 -24.79 7.97
CA TYR A 114 19.26 -25.34 6.62
C TYR A 114 18.11 -24.68 5.87
N MET A 115 16.94 -24.53 6.49
CA MET A 115 15.78 -24.00 5.76
C MET A 115 15.95 -22.54 5.30
N PRO A 116 16.49 -21.59 6.10
CA PRO A 116 16.82 -20.26 5.59
C PRO A 116 17.83 -20.28 4.43
N GLU A 117 18.83 -21.17 4.45
CA GLU A 117 19.78 -21.35 3.34
C GLU A 117 19.07 -21.84 2.07
N ILE A 118 18.20 -22.85 2.22
CA ILE A 118 17.40 -23.42 1.13
C ILE A 118 16.45 -22.38 0.52
N VAL A 119 15.72 -21.64 1.37
CA VAL A 119 14.79 -20.60 0.92
C VAL A 119 15.53 -19.49 0.18
N ARG A 120 16.74 -19.09 0.59
CA ARG A 120 17.56 -18.12 -0.18
C ARG A 120 17.95 -18.65 -1.55
N ALA A 121 18.32 -19.93 -1.66
CA ALA A 121 18.63 -20.53 -2.95
C ALA A 121 17.40 -20.57 -3.87
N ALA A 122 16.22 -20.86 -3.33
CA ALA A 122 14.96 -20.80 -4.04
C ALA A 122 14.64 -19.36 -4.50
N ILE A 123 14.76 -18.36 -3.62
CA ILE A 123 14.56 -16.93 -3.96
C ILE A 123 15.47 -16.55 -5.13
N ASN A 124 16.77 -16.88 -5.05
CA ASN A 124 17.73 -16.55 -6.11
C ASN A 124 17.32 -17.21 -7.44
N TYR A 125 16.93 -18.48 -7.45
CA TYR A 125 16.44 -19.13 -8.66
C TYR A 125 15.19 -18.43 -9.23
N LEU A 126 14.19 -18.16 -8.38
CA LEU A 126 12.92 -17.57 -8.78
C LEU A 126 13.07 -16.13 -9.32
N PHE A 127 14.00 -15.35 -8.77
CA PHE A 127 14.23 -13.98 -9.23
C PHE A 127 15.25 -13.88 -10.35
N ASP A 128 16.29 -14.72 -10.35
CA ASP A 128 17.40 -14.60 -11.31
C ASP A 128 17.14 -15.38 -12.58
N ILE A 129 16.50 -16.55 -12.48
CA ILE A 129 16.25 -17.45 -13.60
C ILE A 129 14.80 -17.30 -14.09
N GLU A 130 13.82 -17.48 -13.20
CA GLU A 130 12.39 -17.39 -13.58
C GLU A 130 11.91 -15.94 -13.77
N LYS A 131 12.69 -14.95 -13.30
CA LYS A 131 12.37 -13.52 -13.40
C LYS A 131 10.98 -13.17 -12.85
N LEU A 132 10.57 -13.78 -11.76
CA LEU A 132 9.30 -13.44 -11.11
C LEU A 132 9.29 -11.98 -10.63
N ASP A 133 8.12 -11.37 -10.55
CA ASP A 133 7.89 -10.05 -9.94
C ASP A 133 7.86 -10.15 -8.40
N PHE A 134 7.33 -11.24 -7.86
CA PHE A 134 7.21 -11.45 -6.42
C PHE A 134 7.14 -12.94 -6.03
N ILE A 135 7.34 -13.22 -4.75
CA ILE A 135 7.19 -14.53 -4.10
C ILE A 135 6.34 -14.35 -2.84
N ILE A 136 5.39 -15.25 -2.61
CA ILE A 136 4.61 -15.33 -1.37
C ILE A 136 5.14 -16.46 -0.49
N CYS A 137 5.09 -16.27 0.83
CA CYS A 137 5.34 -17.33 1.80
C CYS A 137 4.44 -17.11 3.03
N GLY A 138 3.99 -18.20 3.66
CA GLY A 138 3.13 -18.12 4.83
C GLY A 138 3.54 -19.07 5.94
N HIS A 139 3.05 -18.79 7.15
CA HIS A 139 3.11 -19.72 8.27
C HIS A 139 1.85 -19.63 9.13
N PHE A 140 1.41 -20.75 9.70
CA PHE A 140 0.38 -20.71 10.73
C PHE A 140 0.87 -19.90 11.93
N THR A 141 -0.03 -19.17 12.58
CA THR A 141 0.30 -18.29 13.72
C THR A 141 0.99 -19.04 14.87
N SER A 142 0.76 -20.35 15.01
CA SER A 142 1.42 -21.24 15.98
C SER A 142 2.81 -21.73 15.56
N ASN A 143 3.18 -21.62 14.28
CA ASN A 143 4.43 -22.14 13.72
C ASN A 143 5.57 -21.08 13.81
N ASN A 144 6.20 -21.02 14.98
CA ASN A 144 7.34 -20.13 15.24
C ASN A 144 8.60 -20.50 14.44
N GLN A 145 8.73 -21.75 13.98
CA GLN A 145 9.89 -22.20 13.20
C GLN A 145 9.89 -21.55 11.83
N SER A 146 8.77 -21.63 11.09
CA SER A 146 8.64 -21.00 9.78
C SER A 146 8.64 -19.47 9.88
N LYS A 147 8.06 -18.89 10.94
CA LYS A 147 8.19 -17.44 11.23
C LYS A 147 9.65 -16.98 11.20
N ARG A 148 10.53 -17.68 11.94
CA ARG A 148 11.96 -17.35 11.99
C ARG A 148 12.68 -17.56 10.67
N VAL A 149 12.22 -18.48 9.83
CA VAL A 149 12.79 -18.65 8.47
C VAL A 149 12.45 -17.43 7.63
N ILE A 150 11.18 -17.05 7.59
CA ILE A 150 10.63 -15.92 6.83
C ILE A 150 11.33 -14.60 7.23
N GLU A 151 11.49 -14.36 8.53
CA GLU A 151 12.22 -13.19 9.06
C GLU A 151 13.68 -13.17 8.59
N LYS A 152 14.38 -14.32 8.65
CA LYS A 152 15.78 -14.43 8.23
C LYS A 152 16.01 -14.33 6.73
N THR A 153 14.98 -14.52 5.93
CA THR A 153 15.06 -14.42 4.47
C THR A 153 14.54 -13.10 3.93
N GLY A 154 13.98 -12.23 4.78
CA GLY A 154 13.66 -10.83 4.43
C GLY A 154 12.30 -10.65 3.75
N PHE A 155 11.36 -11.58 3.94
CA PHE A 155 9.98 -11.39 3.49
C PHE A 155 9.28 -10.36 4.38
N ILE A 156 8.38 -9.57 3.78
CA ILE A 156 7.63 -8.50 4.45
C ILE A 156 6.21 -8.98 4.72
N PHE A 157 5.68 -8.68 5.91
CA PHE A 157 4.32 -9.07 6.28
C PHE A 157 3.30 -8.44 5.32
N ALA A 158 2.39 -9.26 4.79
CA ALA A 158 1.34 -8.82 3.89
C ALA A 158 -0.01 -8.76 4.63
N LYS A 159 -0.47 -9.89 5.19
CA LYS A 159 -1.72 -9.99 5.95
C LYS A 159 -1.91 -11.34 6.64
N GLU A 160 -2.83 -11.39 7.59
CA GLU A 160 -3.38 -12.62 8.14
C GLU A 160 -4.53 -13.13 7.24
N ILE A 161 -4.58 -14.43 6.96
CA ILE A 161 -5.66 -15.09 6.22
C ILE A 161 -6.18 -16.32 6.94
N GLU A 162 -7.41 -16.72 6.63
CA GLU A 162 -7.96 -18.01 7.02
C GLU A 162 -7.62 -19.09 5.99
N TYR A 163 -6.92 -20.14 6.43
CA TYR A 163 -6.44 -21.22 5.57
C TYR A 163 -7.14 -22.54 5.92
N LEU A 164 -7.77 -23.17 4.92
CA LEU A 164 -8.37 -24.50 5.07
C LEU A 164 -7.31 -25.59 4.84
N THR A 165 -6.93 -26.28 5.91
CA THR A 165 -5.98 -27.40 5.88
C THR A 165 -6.54 -28.62 5.14
N SER A 166 -5.67 -29.54 4.71
CA SER A 166 -6.11 -30.75 3.98
C SER A 166 -6.96 -31.69 4.83
N TYR A 167 -6.87 -31.58 6.15
CA TYR A 167 -7.68 -32.31 7.13
C TYR A 167 -8.93 -31.53 7.59
N GLY A 168 -9.30 -30.46 6.89
CA GLY A 168 -10.60 -29.79 7.04
C GLY A 168 -10.70 -28.77 8.18
N LYS A 169 -9.58 -28.43 8.83
CA LYS A 169 -9.54 -27.38 9.86
C LYS A 169 -9.18 -26.03 9.25
N VAL A 170 -9.88 -24.97 9.65
CA VAL A 170 -9.49 -23.59 9.34
C VAL A 170 -8.46 -23.12 10.37
N GLU A 171 -7.30 -22.70 9.89
CA GLU A 171 -6.19 -22.16 10.70
C GLU A 171 -5.91 -20.71 10.29
N LYS A 172 -5.43 -19.90 11.23
CA LYS A 172 -4.93 -18.55 10.94
C LYS A 172 -3.51 -18.62 10.40
N MET A 173 -3.27 -18.04 9.23
CA MET A 173 -1.97 -18.00 8.56
C MET A 173 -1.52 -16.56 8.35
N ASN A 174 -0.33 -16.23 8.86
CA ASN A 174 0.36 -14.99 8.50
C ASN A 174 1.05 -15.19 7.16
N SER A 175 0.70 -14.35 6.19
CA SER A 175 1.25 -14.37 4.84
C SER A 175 2.16 -13.17 4.61
N TYR A 176 3.21 -13.39 3.83
CA TYR A 176 4.29 -12.45 3.57
C TYR A 176 4.60 -12.45 2.07
N VAL A 177 5.16 -11.33 1.61
CA VAL A 177 5.54 -11.14 0.21
C VAL A 177 6.98 -10.63 0.13
N MET A 178 7.67 -11.01 -0.94
CA MET A 178 8.96 -10.45 -1.34
C MET A 178 8.88 -10.09 -2.82
N PHE A 179 9.20 -8.84 -3.16
CA PHE A 179 9.30 -8.40 -4.54
C PHE A 179 10.70 -8.61 -5.09
N ASN A 180 10.82 -8.85 -6.40
CA ASN A 180 12.10 -9.07 -7.04
C ASN A 180 12.90 -7.76 -7.07
N PRO A 181 14.03 -7.66 -6.33
CA PRO A 181 14.82 -6.43 -6.30
C PRO A 181 15.50 -6.14 -7.65
N LYS A 182 15.58 -7.13 -8.56
CA LYS A 182 16.25 -7.04 -9.86
C LYS A 182 15.29 -6.79 -11.02
N LYS A 183 13.98 -6.89 -10.82
CA LYS A 183 13.00 -6.40 -11.79
C LYS A 183 12.85 -4.89 -11.62
N ASP A 184 12.36 -4.24 -12.67
CA ASP A 184 12.34 -2.80 -12.84
C ASP A 184 11.64 -2.06 -11.69
N ASN A 185 12.40 -1.81 -10.63
CA ASN A 185 12.08 -1.00 -9.48
C ASN A 185 12.42 0.47 -9.74
N LYS A 186 12.56 0.86 -11.00
CA LYS A 186 12.66 2.27 -11.33
C LYS A 186 11.43 2.99 -10.83
N ILE A 187 11.65 4.23 -10.44
CA ILE A 187 10.59 5.16 -10.13
C ILE A 187 9.83 5.42 -11.42
N LYS A 188 8.54 5.12 -11.40
CA LYS A 188 7.59 5.35 -12.50
C LYS A 188 6.49 6.33 -12.13
N MET A 189 6.43 6.71 -10.85
CA MET A 189 5.51 7.70 -10.32
C MET A 189 6.21 8.56 -9.28
N MET A 190 6.13 9.88 -9.46
CA MET A 190 6.47 10.84 -8.41
C MET A 190 5.18 11.38 -7.79
N VAL A 191 5.14 11.45 -6.47
CA VAL A 191 4.00 11.90 -5.68
C VAL A 191 4.41 13.11 -4.85
N PHE A 192 3.65 14.19 -4.93
CA PHE A 192 3.98 15.44 -4.23
C PHE A 192 2.81 15.93 -3.41
N ASP A 193 3.05 16.31 -2.15
CA ASP A 193 2.22 17.30 -1.49
C ASP A 193 2.36 18.68 -2.17
N ILE A 194 1.42 19.59 -1.91
CA ILE A 194 1.46 20.97 -2.40
C ILE A 194 2.14 21.91 -1.38
N ASP A 195 1.54 22.05 -0.21
CA ASP A 195 1.81 23.14 0.73
C ASP A 195 3.11 22.85 1.48
N GLY A 196 4.10 23.75 1.44
CA GLY A 196 5.40 23.49 2.06
C GLY A 196 6.26 22.45 1.33
N THR A 197 5.76 21.85 0.25
CA THR A 197 6.50 20.89 -0.60
C THR A 197 6.76 21.42 -2.01
N LEU A 198 5.70 21.71 -2.79
CA LEU A 198 5.82 22.33 -4.11
C LEU A 198 5.70 23.85 -4.04
N ILE A 199 4.98 24.36 -3.04
CA ILE A 199 4.66 25.78 -2.90
C ILE A 199 5.17 26.32 -1.55
N PRO A 200 6.05 27.33 -1.57
CA PRO A 200 6.49 28.00 -0.35
C PRO A 200 5.30 28.61 0.40
N PHE A 201 5.35 28.62 1.73
CA PHE A 201 4.30 29.24 2.53
C PHE A 201 4.08 30.71 2.12
N GLY A 202 2.83 31.06 1.83
CA GLY A 202 2.45 32.41 1.37
C GLY A 202 2.62 32.65 -0.13
N SER A 203 3.16 31.68 -0.89
CA SER A 203 3.17 31.71 -2.36
C SER A 203 1.88 31.09 -2.93
N SER A 204 1.59 31.42 -4.19
CA SER A 204 0.53 30.81 -4.99
C SER A 204 1.07 30.01 -6.17
N LYS A 205 2.39 29.82 -6.25
CA LYS A 205 3.09 29.25 -7.40
C LYS A 205 4.13 28.21 -6.97
N ILE A 206 4.28 27.18 -7.81
CA ILE A 206 5.36 26.19 -7.72
C ILE A 206 6.69 26.90 -8.00
N THR A 207 7.76 26.52 -7.30
CA THR A 207 9.08 27.08 -7.59
C THR A 207 9.53 26.70 -9.01
N PRO A 208 10.15 27.62 -9.78
CA PRO A 208 10.58 27.32 -11.15
C PRO A 208 11.54 26.13 -11.24
N SER A 209 12.43 25.97 -10.26
CA SER A 209 13.39 24.87 -10.18
C SER A 209 12.70 23.51 -10.01
N ALA A 210 11.71 23.41 -9.13
CA ALA A 210 10.93 22.19 -8.94
C ALA A 210 10.16 21.84 -10.22
N LEU A 211 9.51 22.82 -10.84
CA LEU A 211 8.76 22.61 -12.08
C LEU A 211 9.68 22.10 -13.20
N GLU A 212 10.82 22.75 -13.43
CA GLU A 212 11.79 22.34 -14.47
C GLU A 212 12.31 20.91 -14.22
N ALA A 213 12.68 20.58 -12.98
CA ALA A 213 13.17 19.25 -12.63
C ALA A 213 12.11 18.15 -12.85
N ILE A 214 10.86 18.42 -12.45
CA ILE A 214 9.74 17.49 -12.60
C ILE A 214 9.42 17.29 -14.08
N GLU A 215 9.29 18.37 -14.87
CA GLU A 215 9.03 18.28 -16.31
C GLU A 215 10.14 17.54 -17.05
N LYS A 216 11.40 17.80 -16.71
CA LYS A 216 12.54 17.13 -17.30
C LYS A 216 12.46 15.61 -17.09
N VAL A 217 12.29 15.16 -15.85
CA VAL A 217 12.21 13.72 -15.54
C VAL A 217 10.96 13.09 -16.16
N LYS A 218 9.81 13.76 -16.08
CA LYS A 218 8.57 13.29 -16.71
C LYS A 218 8.75 13.03 -18.21
N ASN A 219 9.37 13.97 -18.92
CA ASN A 219 9.56 13.87 -20.38
C ASN A 219 10.66 12.90 -20.79
N GLU A 220 11.82 12.95 -20.12
CA GLU A 220 12.98 12.12 -20.48
C GLU A 220 12.81 10.66 -20.04
N LYS A 221 12.17 10.42 -18.89
CA LYS A 221 12.06 9.10 -18.26
C LYS A 221 10.66 8.49 -18.33
N LYS A 222 9.66 9.23 -18.84
CA LYS A 222 8.25 8.80 -18.93
C LYS A 222 7.64 8.45 -17.57
N VAL A 223 8.02 9.21 -16.55
CA VAL A 223 7.55 9.06 -15.17
C VAL A 223 6.22 9.79 -15.02
N LYS A 224 5.23 9.16 -14.41
CA LYS A 224 3.96 9.82 -14.08
C LYS A 224 4.11 10.74 -12.89
N VAL A 225 3.33 11.81 -12.85
CA VAL A 225 3.31 12.77 -11.73
C VAL A 225 1.94 12.77 -11.09
N MET A 226 1.89 12.71 -9.76
CA MET A 226 0.68 12.79 -8.98
C MET A 226 0.80 13.86 -7.90
N ILE A 227 -0.25 14.65 -7.72
CA ILE A 227 -0.40 15.54 -6.57
C ILE A 227 -1.27 14.84 -5.51
N ALA A 228 -0.90 14.94 -4.23
CA ALA A 228 -1.68 14.45 -3.11
C ALA A 228 -1.80 15.52 -2.02
N THR A 229 -2.97 16.17 -1.92
CA THR A 229 -3.18 17.35 -1.06
C THR A 229 -4.44 17.25 -0.18
N GLY A 230 -4.44 18.00 0.92
CA GLY A 230 -5.63 18.26 1.73
C GLY A 230 -6.61 19.25 1.08
N ARG A 231 -6.17 20.03 0.09
CA ARG A 231 -7.01 21.00 -0.61
C ARG A 231 -8.10 20.30 -1.42
N SER A 232 -9.27 20.93 -1.53
CA SER A 232 -10.24 20.61 -2.58
C SER A 232 -9.77 21.21 -3.90
N LYS A 233 -10.10 20.60 -5.05
CA LYS A 233 -9.66 21.08 -6.37
C LYS A 233 -9.96 22.57 -6.58
N CYS A 234 -11.15 23.04 -6.20
CA CYS A 234 -11.54 24.44 -6.32
C CYS A 234 -10.70 25.45 -5.49
N PHE A 235 -9.86 24.97 -4.57
CA PHE A 235 -8.91 25.78 -3.80
C PHE A 235 -7.45 25.57 -4.23
N ILE A 236 -7.21 24.79 -5.28
CA ILE A 236 -5.91 24.69 -5.94
C ILE A 236 -5.88 25.79 -7.01
N GLN A 237 -4.79 26.56 -7.06
CA GLN A 237 -4.64 27.64 -8.04
C GLN A 237 -4.48 27.06 -9.44
N ASP A 238 -5.10 27.69 -10.44
CA ASP A 238 -5.03 27.27 -11.86
C ASP A 238 -3.57 27.16 -12.33
N ASP A 239 -2.70 28.10 -11.93
CA ASP A 239 -1.27 28.05 -12.22
C ASP A 239 -0.61 26.72 -11.80
N ILE A 240 -1.04 26.09 -10.71
CA ILE A 240 -0.49 24.80 -10.24
C ILE A 240 -0.99 23.67 -11.13
N LEU A 241 -2.31 23.67 -11.38
CA LEU A 241 -3.00 22.66 -12.17
C LEU A 241 -2.47 22.65 -13.61
N ASP A 242 -2.28 23.82 -14.18
CA ASP A 242 -1.84 24.02 -15.56
C ASP A 242 -0.34 23.82 -15.72
N SER A 243 0.50 24.16 -14.72
CA SER A 243 1.96 24.05 -14.88
C SER A 243 2.46 22.61 -14.72
N LEU A 244 2.04 21.89 -13.67
CA LEU A 244 2.62 20.57 -13.36
C LEU A 244 2.13 19.47 -14.33
N HIS A 245 0.98 19.71 -14.97
CA HIS A 245 0.30 18.75 -15.85
C HIS A 245 0.16 17.36 -15.21
N SER A 246 -0.17 17.26 -13.92
CA SER A 246 -0.19 15.99 -13.19
C SER A 246 -1.06 14.93 -13.88
N ASP A 247 -0.61 13.68 -13.91
CA ASP A 247 -1.37 12.54 -14.43
C ASP A 247 -2.57 12.19 -13.53
N TYR A 248 -2.42 12.44 -12.23
CA TYR A 248 -3.46 12.25 -11.22
C TYR A 248 -3.43 13.37 -10.18
N LEU A 249 -4.60 13.72 -9.68
CA LEU A 249 -4.76 14.69 -8.60
C LEU A 249 -5.62 14.07 -7.50
N VAL A 250 -4.99 13.82 -6.36
CA VAL A 250 -5.62 13.34 -5.12
C VAL A 250 -5.90 14.55 -4.23
N THR A 251 -7.17 14.75 -3.88
CA THR A 251 -7.65 15.92 -3.13
C THR A 251 -8.36 15.52 -1.85
N ILE A 252 -8.59 16.50 -0.97
CA ILE A 252 -9.36 16.33 0.26
C ILE A 252 -8.77 15.18 1.10
N ASN A 253 -7.44 15.17 1.27
CA ASN A 253 -6.74 14.15 2.04
C ASN A 253 -7.03 12.70 1.58
N GLY A 254 -7.22 12.48 0.27
CA GLY A 254 -7.43 11.15 -0.30
C GLY A 254 -8.89 10.75 -0.55
N GLN A 255 -9.85 11.65 -0.34
CA GLN A 255 -11.26 11.33 -0.55
C GLN A 255 -11.70 11.43 -2.02
N SER A 256 -10.95 12.16 -2.86
CA SER A 256 -11.25 12.28 -4.29
C SER A 256 -10.00 12.13 -5.14
N ILE A 257 -10.12 11.34 -6.22
CA ILE A 257 -9.07 11.08 -7.19
C ILE A 257 -9.57 11.55 -8.55
N LEU A 258 -8.82 12.46 -9.16
CA LEU A 258 -9.09 13.00 -10.49
C LEU A 258 -7.99 12.56 -11.47
N ASP A 259 -8.36 12.38 -12.74
CA ASP A 259 -7.41 12.14 -13.83
C ASP A 259 -6.78 13.45 -14.33
N LYS A 260 -5.89 13.34 -15.32
CA LYS A 260 -5.22 14.47 -15.99
C LYS A 260 -6.15 15.50 -16.65
N ASP A 261 -7.41 15.13 -16.94
CA ASP A 261 -8.43 16.04 -17.49
C ASP A 261 -9.32 16.58 -16.34
N PHE A 262 -8.91 16.37 -15.08
CA PHE A 262 -9.62 16.66 -13.85
C PHE A 262 -11.00 16.01 -13.75
N LYS A 263 -11.20 14.86 -14.42
CA LYS A 263 -12.42 14.07 -14.28
C LYS A 263 -12.30 13.15 -13.09
N SER A 264 -13.39 13.02 -12.35
CA SER A 264 -13.47 12.11 -11.21
C SER A 264 -13.26 10.65 -11.62
N VAL A 265 -12.25 10.02 -11.02
CA VAL A 265 -11.95 8.59 -11.12
C VAL A 265 -12.53 7.84 -9.93
N VAL A 266 -12.33 8.36 -8.71
CA VAL A 266 -12.86 7.81 -7.47
C VAL A 266 -13.36 8.94 -6.56
N ARG A 267 -14.49 8.72 -5.89
CA ARG A 267 -14.99 9.56 -4.81
C ARG A 267 -15.41 8.72 -3.62
N HIS A 268 -14.90 9.09 -2.45
CA HIS A 268 -15.31 8.55 -1.16
C HIS A 268 -16.18 9.59 -0.48
N THR A 269 -17.49 9.34 -0.41
CA THR A 269 -18.46 10.30 0.12
C THR A 269 -18.85 9.99 1.55
N LEU A 270 -19.33 11.00 2.26
CA LEU A 270 -20.08 10.81 3.50
C LEU A 270 -21.37 10.03 3.22
N SER A 271 -21.85 9.27 4.20
CA SER A 271 -23.18 8.64 4.11
C SER A 271 -24.28 9.70 4.24
N LEU A 272 -25.46 9.44 3.69
CA LEU A 272 -26.61 10.34 3.84
C LEU A 272 -26.99 10.53 5.32
N GLU A 273 -26.88 9.47 6.12
CA GLU A 273 -27.17 9.47 7.55
C GLU A 273 -26.19 10.37 8.30
N ASP A 274 -24.89 10.17 8.07
CA ASP A 274 -23.83 10.98 8.68
C ASP A 274 -23.94 12.45 8.29
N MET A 275 -24.20 12.74 7.02
CA MET A 275 -24.39 14.10 6.53
C MET A 275 -25.58 14.77 7.24
N LYS A 276 -26.74 14.10 7.32
CA LYS A 276 -27.92 14.65 8.01
C LYS A 276 -27.65 14.88 9.50
N ARG A 277 -27.07 13.89 10.17
CA ARG A 277 -26.75 13.98 11.60
C ARG A 277 -25.76 15.11 11.90
N LEU A 278 -24.70 15.24 11.08
CA LEU A 278 -23.71 16.29 11.23
C LEU A 278 -24.31 17.67 11.00
N THR A 279 -25.21 17.79 10.02
CA THR A 279 -25.96 19.02 9.76
C THR A 279 -26.80 19.42 10.98
N GLU A 280 -27.56 18.49 11.56
CA GLU A 280 -28.38 18.73 12.75
C GLU A 280 -27.53 19.13 13.97
N ASP A 281 -26.43 18.42 14.22
CA ASP A 281 -25.50 18.72 15.31
C ASP A 281 -24.91 20.13 15.18
N CYS A 282 -24.45 20.49 13.98
CA CYS A 282 -23.86 21.80 13.73
C CYS A 282 -24.87 22.92 13.90
N ILE A 283 -26.11 22.74 13.44
CA ILE A 283 -27.20 23.72 13.64
C ILE A 283 -27.49 23.90 15.13
N LYS A 284 -27.68 22.79 15.86
CA LYS A 284 -28.03 22.81 17.28
C LYS A 284 -26.96 23.48 18.13
N LYS A 285 -25.70 23.35 17.73
CA LYS A 285 -24.53 23.84 18.48
C LYS A 285 -23.93 25.14 17.93
N GLY A 286 -24.52 25.73 16.89
CA GLY A 286 -24.06 27.00 16.32
C GLY A 286 -22.70 26.91 15.64
N ILE A 287 -22.43 25.82 14.91
CA ILE A 287 -21.20 25.60 14.15
C ILE A 287 -21.47 25.82 12.66
N GLY A 288 -20.66 26.67 12.02
CA GLY A 288 -20.72 26.89 10.58
C GLY A 288 -20.32 25.63 9.83
N LEU A 289 -21.06 25.31 8.77
CA LEU A 289 -20.93 24.03 8.07
C LEU A 289 -21.09 24.23 6.57
N ALA A 290 -20.09 23.81 5.83
CA ALA A 290 -20.19 23.59 4.40
C ALA A 290 -19.73 22.19 4.01
N TYR A 291 -20.33 21.66 2.95
CA TYR A 291 -19.95 20.38 2.36
C TYR A 291 -19.13 20.60 1.11
N LYS A 292 -18.05 19.82 0.96
CA LYS A 292 -17.13 19.86 -0.17
C LYS A 292 -17.56 18.89 -1.26
N TYR A 293 -17.58 19.41 -2.49
CA TYR A 293 -17.73 18.68 -3.74
C TYR A 293 -16.47 18.90 -4.59
N ASP A 294 -16.42 18.37 -5.81
CA ASP A 294 -15.22 18.46 -6.65
C ASP A 294 -14.84 19.92 -6.95
N ASP A 295 -15.80 20.73 -7.40
CA ASP A 295 -15.54 22.08 -7.91
C ASP A 295 -16.12 23.21 -7.04
N GLU A 296 -16.89 22.89 -6.00
CA GLU A 296 -17.53 23.90 -5.16
C GLU A 296 -17.91 23.37 -3.77
N LEU A 297 -18.31 24.29 -2.90
CA LEU A 297 -18.78 24.01 -1.55
C LEU A 297 -20.23 24.42 -1.41
N ALA A 298 -21.02 23.69 -0.63
CA ALA A 298 -22.40 24.03 -0.32
C ALA A 298 -22.54 24.25 1.20
N SER A 299 -22.77 25.50 1.61
CA SER A 299 -22.97 25.87 3.01
C SER A 299 -24.38 25.53 3.47
N TYR A 300 -24.49 24.73 4.52
CA TYR A 300 -25.77 24.29 5.10
C TYR A 300 -26.08 24.95 6.44
N ASN A 301 -25.09 25.56 7.11
CA ASN A 301 -25.30 26.32 8.34
C ASN A 301 -24.34 27.51 8.47
N LEU A 302 -24.84 28.65 8.97
CA LEU A 302 -24.10 29.89 9.24
C LEU A 302 -23.20 30.33 8.07
N HIS A 303 -23.81 30.58 6.90
CA HIS A 303 -23.07 30.85 5.67
C HIS A 303 -22.19 32.09 5.74
N ASP A 304 -22.68 33.17 6.35
CA ASP A 304 -21.96 34.44 6.38
C ASP A 304 -20.74 34.32 7.31
N GLU A 305 -20.92 33.77 8.50
CA GLU A 305 -19.84 33.50 9.46
C GLU A 305 -18.83 32.48 8.91
N TYR A 306 -19.31 31.44 8.22
CA TYR A 306 -18.46 30.48 7.55
C TYR A 306 -17.57 31.16 6.50
N CYS A 307 -18.16 31.99 5.64
CA CYS A 307 -17.41 32.70 4.60
C CYS A 307 -16.44 33.73 5.18
N GLU A 308 -16.82 34.43 6.25
CA GLU A 308 -15.97 35.42 6.91
C GLU A 308 -14.70 34.78 7.48
N ILE A 309 -14.84 33.64 8.17
CA ILE A 309 -13.70 32.97 8.81
C ILE A 309 -12.88 32.17 7.79
N TYR A 310 -13.52 31.47 6.84
CA TYR A 310 -12.78 30.57 5.95
C TYR A 310 -12.11 31.30 4.79
N LEU A 311 -12.81 32.25 4.16
CA LEU A 311 -12.36 32.75 2.87
C LEU A 311 -11.44 33.96 3.00
N GLU A 312 -11.51 34.71 4.11
CA GLU A 312 -10.80 35.97 4.46
C GLU A 312 -10.88 37.10 3.41
N HIS A 313 -11.01 36.77 2.12
CA HIS A 313 -11.03 37.58 0.92
C HIS A 313 -12.35 37.38 0.16
N GLU A 314 -12.96 38.49 -0.25
CA GLU A 314 -14.27 38.51 -0.92
C GLU A 314 -14.29 37.73 -2.25
N GLU A 315 -13.15 37.68 -2.94
CA GLU A 315 -13.02 37.13 -4.29
C GLU A 315 -13.33 35.62 -4.37
N ARG A 316 -13.26 34.86 -3.27
CA ARG A 316 -13.53 33.42 -3.25
C ARG A 316 -14.92 33.05 -2.75
N LYS A 317 -15.75 34.02 -2.33
CA LYS A 317 -17.10 33.76 -1.79
C LYS A 317 -17.99 33.02 -2.78
N TYR A 318 -17.81 33.22 -4.10
CA TYR A 318 -18.59 32.54 -5.13
C TYR A 318 -18.43 31.01 -5.14
N LEU A 319 -17.34 30.48 -4.56
CA LEU A 319 -17.08 29.03 -4.45
C LEU A 319 -17.95 28.37 -3.38
N VAL A 320 -18.50 29.13 -2.44
CA VAL A 320 -19.37 28.62 -1.38
C VAL A 320 -20.82 29.00 -1.71
N LYS A 321 -21.61 28.02 -2.14
CA LYS A 321 -23.03 28.21 -2.44
C LYS A 321 -23.84 28.21 -1.15
N ASN A 322 -24.73 29.19 -0.99
CA ASN A 322 -25.58 29.28 0.19
C ASN A 322 -26.82 28.38 0.06
N TYR A 323 -26.81 27.25 0.76
CA TYR A 323 -27.92 26.29 0.87
C TYR A 323 -28.45 26.18 2.30
N THR A 324 -28.25 27.21 3.13
CA THR A 324 -28.68 27.23 4.53
C THR A 324 -30.19 27.11 4.69
N ALA A 325 -30.99 27.63 3.74
CA ALA A 325 -32.45 27.53 3.80
C ALA A 325 -32.95 26.11 3.46
N THR A 326 -32.44 25.49 2.40
CA THR A 326 -33.00 24.27 1.82
C THR A 326 -32.25 23.00 2.21
N LYS A 327 -30.93 23.06 2.39
CA LYS A 327 -30.04 21.94 2.76
C LYS A 327 -30.17 20.72 1.85
N ASP A 328 -30.41 20.97 0.55
CA ASP A 328 -30.82 19.98 -0.43
C ASP A 328 -29.89 19.88 -1.65
N TYR A 329 -28.74 20.56 -1.63
CA TYR A 329 -27.76 20.54 -2.72
C TYR A 329 -27.37 19.09 -3.11
N HIS A 330 -27.19 18.23 -2.12
CA HIS A 330 -26.90 16.81 -2.32
C HIS A 330 -27.93 16.03 -3.17
N LEU A 331 -29.18 16.50 -3.27
CA LEU A 331 -30.22 15.85 -4.07
C LEU A 331 -29.95 15.97 -5.58
N GLN A 332 -29.26 17.03 -6.00
CA GLN A 332 -28.95 17.29 -7.41
C GLN A 332 -27.50 16.93 -7.76
N HIS A 333 -26.59 17.01 -6.77
CA HIS A 333 -25.15 16.87 -6.98
C HIS A 333 -24.55 15.59 -6.37
N GLY A 334 -25.37 14.77 -5.71
CA GLY A 334 -24.92 13.58 -5.00
C GLY A 334 -24.44 13.85 -3.57
N LEU A 335 -23.96 12.81 -2.90
CA LEU A 335 -23.47 12.95 -1.53
C LEU A 335 -22.13 13.69 -1.49
N PRO A 336 -21.88 14.48 -0.44
CA PRO A 336 -20.66 15.27 -0.32
C PRO A 336 -19.44 14.40 -0.01
N ILE A 337 -18.27 14.84 -0.47
CA ILE A 337 -17.00 14.14 -0.29
C ILE A 337 -16.50 14.31 1.15
N SER A 338 -16.58 15.53 1.67
CA SER A 338 -16.27 15.85 3.06
C SER A 338 -17.09 17.03 3.57
N ALA A 339 -17.01 17.28 4.87
CA ALA A 339 -17.54 18.46 5.53
C ALA A 339 -16.39 19.35 6.02
N PHE A 340 -16.63 20.65 6.04
CA PHE A 340 -15.74 21.64 6.59
C PHE A 340 -16.50 22.47 7.61
N LEU A 341 -16.00 22.49 8.83
CA LEU A 341 -16.66 23.05 10.00
C LEU A 341 -15.87 24.26 10.50
N ILE A 342 -16.60 25.31 10.86
CA ILE A 342 -16.05 26.56 11.37
C ILE A 342 -16.75 26.90 12.69
N GLY A 343 -15.99 27.12 13.76
CA GLY A 343 -16.54 27.59 15.03
C GLY A 343 -15.69 27.25 16.24
N ASN A 344 -16.33 27.19 17.41
CA ASN A 344 -15.65 26.91 18.67
C ASN A 344 -15.05 25.49 18.67
N GLU A 345 -13.73 25.38 18.85
CA GLU A 345 -13.00 24.11 18.76
C GLU A 345 -13.49 23.08 19.78
N SER A 346 -13.72 23.48 21.03
CA SER A 346 -14.21 22.56 22.07
C SER A 346 -15.59 22.00 21.75
N VAL A 347 -16.43 22.76 21.05
CA VAL A 347 -17.75 22.30 20.59
C VAL A 347 -17.62 21.31 19.43
N ILE A 348 -16.72 21.59 18.47
CA ILE A 348 -16.43 20.67 17.36
C ILE A 348 -15.84 19.36 17.89
N GLU A 349 -14.93 19.42 18.86
CA GLU A 349 -14.36 18.25 19.54
C GLU A 349 -15.41 17.45 20.34
N GLU A 350 -16.46 18.11 20.83
CA GLU A 350 -17.58 17.42 21.45
C GLU A 350 -18.46 16.72 20.41
N ILE A 351 -18.71 17.36 19.25
CA ILE A 351 -19.43 16.75 18.13
C ILE A 351 -18.67 15.52 17.61
N SER A 352 -17.36 15.64 17.40
CA SER A 352 -16.55 14.58 16.78
C SER A 352 -16.58 13.26 17.54
N LYS A 353 -16.71 13.30 18.88
CA LYS A 353 -16.83 12.11 19.75
C LYS A 353 -18.02 11.22 19.41
N ASN A 354 -19.04 11.75 18.73
CA ASN A 354 -20.22 10.99 18.33
C ASN A 354 -20.03 10.22 17.01
N TYR A 355 -18.93 10.41 16.30
CA TYR A 355 -18.67 9.82 14.99
C TYR A 355 -17.49 8.85 15.05
N THR A 356 -17.72 7.61 14.64
CA THR A 356 -16.67 6.57 14.58
C THR A 356 -16.13 6.36 13.16
N GLU A 357 -16.95 6.61 12.15
CA GLU A 357 -16.58 6.44 10.73
C GLU A 357 -16.09 7.73 10.08
N ILE A 358 -16.19 8.87 10.76
CA ILE A 358 -15.73 10.18 10.29
C ILE A 358 -14.56 10.64 11.15
N LYS A 359 -13.45 10.94 10.49
CA LYS A 359 -12.29 11.57 11.10
C LYS A 359 -12.49 13.09 11.08
N PHE A 360 -12.30 13.73 12.22
CA PHE A 360 -12.24 15.19 12.35
C PHE A 360 -10.78 15.60 12.50
N VAL A 361 -10.28 16.43 11.61
CA VAL A 361 -8.89 16.92 11.60
C VAL A 361 -8.92 18.43 11.68
N LYS A 362 -8.22 18.99 12.65
CA LYS A 362 -8.03 20.44 12.75
C LYS A 362 -7.20 20.91 11.55
N ALA A 363 -7.76 21.82 10.75
CA ALA A 363 -7.08 22.38 9.58
C ALA A 363 -6.27 23.63 9.98
N TYR A 364 -6.91 24.57 10.68
CA TYR A 364 -6.31 25.79 11.23
C TYR A 364 -7.20 26.28 12.41
N PRO A 365 -6.85 27.35 13.13
CA PRO A 365 -7.66 27.82 14.26
C PRO A 365 -9.13 27.99 13.89
N LEU A 366 -10.03 27.48 14.74
CA LEU A 366 -11.49 27.48 14.53
C LEU A 366 -12.01 26.59 13.38
N ALA A 367 -11.16 25.86 12.66
CA ALA A 367 -11.55 25.11 11.47
C ALA A 367 -11.18 23.63 11.53
N TYR A 368 -12.16 22.79 11.21
CA TYR A 368 -12.00 21.34 11.14
C TYR A 368 -12.49 20.82 9.79
N GLU A 369 -11.74 19.88 9.25
CA GLU A 369 -12.20 19.03 8.16
C GLU A 369 -12.72 17.71 8.71
N ALA A 370 -13.85 17.25 8.18
CA ALA A 370 -14.49 16.01 8.57
C ALA A 370 -14.76 15.12 7.35
N TYR A 371 -14.13 13.95 7.30
CA TYR A 371 -14.17 13.05 6.16
C TYR A 371 -14.10 11.57 6.58
N ASN A 372 -14.36 10.65 5.65
CA ASN A 372 -14.38 9.22 5.95
C ASN A 372 -13.01 8.73 6.45
N ILE A 373 -12.97 8.14 7.64
CA ILE A 373 -11.74 7.73 8.33
C ILE A 373 -10.97 6.63 7.58
N LYS A 374 -11.64 5.86 6.72
CA LYS A 374 -11.05 4.72 5.99
C LYS A 374 -10.08 5.14 4.89
N TYR A 375 -10.16 6.39 4.46
CA TYR A 375 -9.37 6.88 3.33
C TYR A 375 -8.45 8.03 3.75
N ASN A 376 -7.22 7.98 3.28
CA ASN A 376 -6.20 8.99 3.45
C ASN A 376 -5.39 9.13 2.14
N LYS A 377 -4.36 10.00 2.13
CA LYS A 377 -3.49 10.17 0.95
C LYS A 377 -2.90 8.83 0.48
N SER A 378 -2.38 8.00 1.38
CA SER A 378 -1.73 6.72 1.01
C SER A 378 -2.70 5.71 0.41
N THR A 379 -3.92 5.57 0.95
CA THR A 379 -4.92 4.65 0.39
C THR A 379 -5.37 5.10 -1.00
N ALA A 380 -5.47 6.41 -1.23
CA ALA A 380 -5.78 6.96 -2.55
C ALA A 380 -4.63 6.74 -3.55
N ILE A 381 -3.37 6.92 -3.10
CA ILE A 381 -2.18 6.58 -3.88
C ILE A 381 -2.21 5.09 -4.25
N GLU A 382 -2.53 4.19 -3.33
CA GLU A 382 -2.66 2.76 -3.62
C GLU A 382 -3.71 2.44 -4.70
N GLU A 383 -4.83 3.17 -4.72
CA GLU A 383 -5.83 3.06 -5.78
C GLU A 383 -5.28 3.51 -7.14
N VAL A 384 -4.57 4.65 -7.17
CA VAL A 384 -3.91 5.15 -8.39
C VAL A 384 -2.83 4.18 -8.90
N LEU A 385 -2.06 3.59 -7.98
CA LEU A 385 -1.03 2.60 -8.32
C LEU A 385 -1.64 1.34 -8.93
N LYS A 386 -2.74 0.83 -8.35
CA LYS A 386 -3.50 -0.30 -8.91
C LYS A 386 -3.99 0.01 -10.33
N ILE A 387 -4.55 1.21 -10.54
CA ILE A 387 -5.02 1.66 -11.87
C ILE A 387 -3.85 1.73 -12.86
N SER A 388 -2.69 2.20 -12.41
CA SER A 388 -1.49 2.35 -13.24
C SER A 388 -0.69 1.05 -13.44
N GLY A 389 -1.07 -0.05 -12.78
CA GLY A 389 -0.31 -1.30 -12.79
C GLY A 389 1.05 -1.19 -12.08
N PHE A 390 1.16 -0.28 -11.11
CA PHE A 390 2.36 -0.02 -10.32
C PHE A 390 2.17 -0.50 -8.87
N THR A 391 3.29 -0.56 -8.14
CA THR A 391 3.29 -0.75 -6.69
C THR A 391 4.05 0.39 -6.03
N TRP A 392 4.05 0.45 -4.71
CA TRP A 392 4.84 1.44 -3.98
C TRP A 392 6.34 1.39 -4.29
N ASN A 393 6.85 0.23 -4.75
CA ASN A 393 8.23 0.09 -5.23
C ASN A 393 8.52 0.92 -6.50
N ASN A 394 7.51 1.51 -7.14
CA ASN A 394 7.67 2.40 -8.28
C ASN A 394 7.47 3.89 -7.90
N CYS A 395 7.33 4.21 -6.62
CA CYS A 395 7.00 5.55 -6.14
C CYS A 395 8.17 6.26 -5.49
N MET A 396 8.32 7.54 -5.83
CA MET A 396 9.08 8.51 -5.05
C MET A 396 8.08 9.55 -4.52
N SER A 397 8.01 9.72 -3.20
CA SER A 397 7.04 10.61 -2.55
C SER A 397 7.73 11.77 -1.84
N PHE A 398 7.14 12.96 -1.91
CA PHE A 398 7.61 14.19 -1.25
C PHE A 398 6.52 14.77 -0.35
N GLY A 399 6.89 15.19 0.85
CA GLY A 399 5.99 15.84 1.79
C GLY A 399 6.73 16.66 2.85
N ASP A 400 5.98 17.40 3.66
CA ASP A 400 6.50 18.22 4.75
C ASP A 400 5.72 18.05 6.07
N ALA A 401 4.52 17.48 6.05
CA ALA A 401 3.64 17.41 7.22
C ALA A 401 3.32 15.98 7.69
N ASP A 402 2.78 15.86 8.92
CA ASP A 402 2.47 14.56 9.54
C ASP A 402 1.43 13.73 8.77
N ASN A 403 0.57 14.37 7.96
CA ASN A 403 -0.37 13.67 7.08
C ASN A 403 0.31 13.01 5.87
N ASP A 404 1.60 13.26 5.63
CA ASP A 404 2.40 12.65 4.57
C ASP A 404 3.18 11.41 5.02
N ILE A 405 3.32 11.18 6.33
CA ILE A 405 4.14 10.09 6.91
C ILE A 405 3.85 8.74 6.24
N ASP A 406 2.58 8.38 6.11
CA ASP A 406 2.16 7.10 5.56
C ASP A 406 2.54 6.94 4.07
N MET A 407 2.52 8.01 3.28
CA MET A 407 2.96 7.94 1.86
C MET A 407 4.49 8.01 1.70
N ILE A 408 5.19 8.61 2.67
CA ILE A 408 6.66 8.62 2.73
C ILE A 408 7.18 7.24 3.10
N GLN A 409 6.68 6.63 4.18
CA GLN A 409 7.12 5.30 4.64
C GLN A 409 6.89 4.19 3.63
N LYS A 410 5.79 4.28 2.86
CA LYS A 410 5.42 3.22 1.92
C LYS A 410 6.18 3.31 0.61
N ALA A 411 6.57 4.51 0.16
CA ALA A 411 7.24 4.70 -1.12
C ALA A 411 8.59 3.97 -1.18
N ARG A 412 9.06 3.66 -2.39
CA ARG A 412 10.44 3.17 -2.57
C ARG A 412 11.45 4.19 -2.06
N ILE A 413 11.15 5.46 -2.28
CA ILE A 413 11.95 6.60 -1.84
C ILE A 413 10.99 7.63 -1.26
N GLY A 414 10.94 7.69 0.07
CA GLY A 414 10.22 8.71 0.82
C GLY A 414 11.13 9.90 1.13
N ILE A 415 10.73 11.10 0.73
CA ILE A 415 11.49 12.33 0.88
C ILE A 415 10.72 13.32 1.75
N ALA A 416 11.34 13.74 2.86
CA ALA A 416 10.85 14.84 3.69
C ALA A 416 11.57 16.14 3.32
N MET A 417 10.82 17.24 3.19
CA MET A 417 11.41 18.58 3.02
C MET A 417 12.06 19.06 4.33
N ALA A 418 13.12 19.88 4.25
CA ALA A 418 13.80 20.37 5.46
C ALA A 418 12.90 21.20 6.39
N ASN A 419 11.98 21.97 5.80
CA ASN A 419 10.94 22.74 6.51
C ASN A 419 9.85 21.84 7.12
N GLY A 420 9.88 20.55 6.85
CA GLY A 420 8.89 19.60 7.35
C GLY A 420 9.04 19.23 8.82
N SER A 421 8.02 18.56 9.35
CA SER A 421 7.95 18.15 10.74
C SER A 421 9.06 17.15 11.10
N ASP A 422 9.48 17.16 12.36
CA ASP A 422 10.49 16.21 12.86
C ASP A 422 9.97 14.75 12.81
N ASN A 423 8.67 14.56 13.02
CA ASN A 423 8.03 13.25 12.88
C ASN A 423 8.14 12.71 11.45
N LEU A 424 7.90 13.55 10.45
CA LEU A 424 8.02 13.15 9.04
C LEU A 424 9.48 12.83 8.67
N LYS A 425 10.41 13.71 9.04
CA LYS A 425 11.84 13.54 8.73
C LYS A 425 12.42 12.28 9.35
N ALA A 426 11.93 11.85 10.50
CA ALA A 426 12.35 10.61 11.15
C ALA A 426 11.95 9.33 10.39
N GLU A 427 10.93 9.44 9.53
CA GLU A 427 10.35 8.32 8.78
C GLU A 427 10.75 8.32 7.29
N ALA A 428 11.53 9.32 6.85
CA ALA A 428 11.95 9.48 5.46
C ALA A 428 13.28 8.78 5.17
N ASP A 429 13.45 8.30 3.93
CA ASP A 429 14.72 7.75 3.44
C ASP A 429 15.73 8.87 3.17
N TYR A 430 15.25 10.07 2.85
CA TYR A 430 16.05 11.23 2.54
C TYR A 430 15.38 12.52 3.02
N ILE A 431 16.17 13.40 3.63
CA ILE A 431 15.75 14.76 3.98
C ILE A 431 16.30 15.68 2.90
N ALA A 432 15.41 16.27 2.10
CA ALA A 432 15.78 17.24 1.08
C ALA A 432 16.13 18.60 1.70
N ASP A 433 16.75 19.48 0.91
CA ASP A 433 16.90 20.89 1.29
C ASP A 433 15.52 21.54 1.47
N ASP A 434 15.53 22.72 2.07
CA ASP A 434 14.32 23.54 2.22
C ASP A 434 13.72 23.90 0.85
N ILE A 435 12.41 24.10 0.81
CA ILE A 435 11.71 24.55 -0.40
C ILE A 435 12.29 25.86 -0.97
N ASP A 436 12.74 26.77 -0.11
CA ASP A 436 13.37 28.03 -0.51
C ASP A 436 14.80 27.84 -1.05
N ASN A 437 15.36 26.64 -0.91
CA ASN A 437 16.70 26.26 -1.35
C ASN A 437 16.66 25.16 -2.41
N ASP A 438 15.61 25.13 -3.25
CA ASP A 438 15.44 24.20 -4.38
C ASP A 438 15.41 22.71 -3.97
N GLY A 439 14.90 22.41 -2.78
CA GLY A 439 14.92 21.05 -2.19
C GLY A 439 14.37 19.96 -3.11
N VAL A 440 13.21 20.18 -3.72
CA VAL A 440 12.59 19.22 -4.65
C VAL A 440 13.51 18.95 -5.86
N ALA A 441 14.02 20.01 -6.49
CA ALA A 441 14.84 19.90 -7.69
C ALA A 441 16.14 19.14 -7.42
N LYS A 442 16.83 19.49 -6.31
CA LYS A 442 18.08 18.83 -5.89
C LYS A 442 17.87 17.36 -5.53
N ALA A 443 16.77 17.04 -4.86
CA ALA A 443 16.44 15.66 -4.52
C ALA A 443 16.14 14.81 -5.76
N ILE A 444 15.38 15.36 -6.73
CA ILE A 444 15.15 14.70 -8.02
C ILE A 444 16.48 14.47 -8.76
N GLU A 445 17.38 15.44 -8.77
CA GLU A 445 18.71 15.30 -9.38
C GLU A 445 19.56 14.23 -8.69
N TYR A 446 19.59 14.23 -7.35
CA TYR A 446 20.32 13.26 -6.54
C TYR A 446 19.87 11.81 -6.87
N PHE A 447 18.57 11.59 -6.99
CA PHE A 447 17.97 10.30 -7.33
C PHE A 447 17.77 10.06 -8.83
N ASN A 448 18.39 10.85 -9.72
CA ASN A 448 18.17 10.73 -11.17
C ASN A 448 18.49 9.31 -11.74
N HIS A 449 19.33 8.55 -11.04
CA HIS A 449 19.70 7.18 -11.39
C HIS A 449 18.62 6.13 -11.06
N GLU A 450 17.62 6.48 -10.24
CA GLU A 450 16.52 5.60 -9.84
C GLU A 450 15.34 5.62 -10.84
N PHE A 451 15.34 6.52 -11.83
CA PHE A 451 14.35 6.59 -12.92
C PHE A 451 14.73 5.77 -14.15
#